data_AF-A0A0B5FL36-F1
#
_entry.id   AF-A0A0B5FL36-F1
#
_cell.length_a   1.000
_cell.length_b   1.000
_cell.length_c   1.000
_cell.angle_alpha   90.00
_cell.angle_beta   90.00
_cell.angle_gamma   90.00
#
_symmetry.space_group_name_H-M   'P 1'
#
loop_
_entity.id
_entity.type
_entity.pdbx_description
1 polymer ?
#
loop_
_entity_poly.entity_id
_entity_poly.type
_entity_poly.pdbx_seq_one_letter_code
_entity_poly.pdbx_strand_id
1 'polypeptide(L)'
;MRQKVTEYNREMGQGGQSRVAEELGYSSAAISQALSGKYRGNLNNLLTRVEEVYGNSTVDCPGLGETITLGKCSQWRKKPFAATNPLRVHMYRACRNCNRR
;
A
#
# COMPACT_ATOMS: atom_id res chain seq x y z
N MET A 1 3.06 -1.62 -17.48
CA MET A 1 2.94 -2.34 -16.19
C MET A 1 4.26 -2.99 -15.72
N ARG A 2 5.02 -3.69 -16.57
CA ARG A 2 6.37 -4.21 -16.21
C ARG A 2 7.36 -3.11 -15.79
N GLN A 3 7.32 -1.96 -16.47
CA GLN A 3 8.22 -0.82 -16.22
C GLN A 3 8.18 -0.33 -14.77
N LYS A 4 6.99 -0.13 -14.17
CA LYS A 4 6.85 0.36 -12.79
C LYS A 4 7.57 -0.53 -11.77
N VAL A 5 7.43 -1.86 -11.87
CA VAL A 5 8.06 -2.78 -10.90
C VAL A 5 9.59 -2.79 -11.04
N THR A 6 10.11 -2.73 -12.28
CA THR A 6 11.57 -2.60 -12.53
C THR A 6 12.12 -1.22 -12.17
N GLU A 7 11.33 -0.17 -12.34
CA GLU A 7 11.67 1.21 -11.98
C GLU A 7 11.77 1.35 -10.46
N TYR A 8 10.82 0.78 -9.72
CA TYR A 8 10.91 0.65 -8.27
C TYR A 8 12.07 -0.23 -7.81
N ASN A 9 12.39 -1.31 -8.52
CA ASN A 9 13.56 -2.15 -8.21
C ASN A 9 14.90 -1.38 -8.30
N ARG A 10 14.93 -0.26 -9.05
CA ARG A 10 16.10 0.63 -9.15
C ARG A 10 16.19 1.58 -7.95
N GLU A 11 15.06 2.09 -7.45
CA GLU A 11 14.99 2.84 -6.18
C GLU A 11 15.23 1.96 -4.94
N MET A 12 14.90 0.67 -5.03
CA MET A 12 15.19 -0.36 -4.00
C MET A 12 16.69 -0.68 -3.84
N GLY A 13 17.54 -0.02 -4.64
CA GLY A 13 18.99 -0.10 -4.60
C GLY A 13 19.58 0.49 -3.32
N GLN A 14 19.45 -0.25 -2.21
CA GLN A 14 20.39 -0.36 -1.08
C GLN A 14 19.91 -1.37 0.00
N GLY A 15 18.71 -1.96 -0.13
CA GLY A 15 18.13 -2.85 0.90
C GLY A 15 17.83 -4.31 0.50
N GLY A 16 17.88 -4.64 -0.80
CA GLY A 16 17.60 -5.99 -1.30
C GLY A 16 16.12 -6.39 -1.32
N GLN A 17 15.78 -7.39 -2.14
CA GLN A 17 14.40 -7.86 -2.36
C GLN A 17 13.69 -8.32 -1.07
N SER A 18 14.44 -8.74 -0.06
CA SER A 18 13.92 -9.16 1.25
C SER A 18 13.33 -8.02 2.05
N ARG A 19 14.00 -6.86 2.11
CA ARG A 19 13.50 -5.68 2.83
C ARG A 19 12.22 -5.14 2.21
N VAL A 20 12.16 -5.13 0.89
CA VAL A 20 10.99 -4.72 0.11
C VAL A 20 9.82 -5.66 0.36
N ALA A 21 10.09 -6.96 0.42
CA ALA A 21 9.11 -7.97 0.79
C ALA A 21 8.50 -7.69 2.18
N GLU A 22 9.34 -7.37 3.17
CA GLU A 22 8.88 -6.98 4.51
C GLU A 22 8.03 -5.70 4.48
N GLU A 23 8.48 -4.65 3.79
CA GLU A 23 7.76 -3.37 3.68
C GLU A 23 6.39 -3.53 2.97
N LEU A 24 6.31 -4.40 1.96
CA LEU A 24 5.07 -4.69 1.24
C LEU A 24 4.19 -5.74 1.95
N GLY A 25 4.71 -6.47 2.93
CA GLY A 25 4.04 -7.59 3.59
C GLY A 25 3.91 -8.84 2.71
N TYR A 26 4.82 -9.03 1.76
CA TYR A 26 4.89 -10.19 0.86
C TYR A 26 6.15 -11.01 1.09
N SER A 27 6.22 -12.23 0.54
CA SER A 27 7.46 -13.02 0.55
C SER A 27 8.41 -12.54 -0.54
N SER A 28 9.72 -12.68 -0.30
CA SER A 28 10.77 -12.42 -1.30
C SER A 28 10.57 -13.26 -2.57
N ALA A 29 10.10 -14.51 -2.42
CA ALA A 29 9.73 -15.37 -3.53
C ALA A 29 8.57 -14.80 -4.37
N ALA A 30 7.54 -14.20 -3.74
CA ALA A 30 6.45 -13.57 -4.46
C ALA A 30 6.93 -12.36 -5.30
N ILE A 31 7.85 -11.56 -4.75
CA ILE A 31 8.47 -10.44 -5.48
C ILE A 31 9.31 -10.96 -6.66
N SER A 32 10.14 -11.97 -6.44
CA SER A 32 10.96 -12.58 -7.50
C SER A 32 10.11 -13.18 -8.62
N GLN A 33 9.00 -13.85 -8.27
CA GLN A 33 8.04 -14.35 -9.24
C GLN A 33 7.33 -13.21 -9.99
N ALA A 34 7.01 -12.10 -9.33
CA ALA A 34 6.39 -10.93 -9.96
C ALA A 34 7.35 -10.26 -10.95
N LEU A 35 8.62 -10.11 -10.58
CA LEU A 35 9.70 -9.61 -11.45
C LEU A 35 9.92 -10.52 -12.65
N SER A 36 9.87 -11.84 -12.45
CA SER A 36 10.02 -12.84 -13.51
C SER A 36 8.75 -13.01 -14.37
N GLY A 37 7.65 -12.32 -14.04
CA GLY A 37 6.36 -12.46 -14.72
C GLY A 37 5.68 -13.82 -14.52
N LYS A 38 6.13 -14.61 -13.53
CA LYS A 38 5.64 -15.96 -13.21
C LYS A 38 4.70 -15.99 -12.01
N TYR A 39 4.43 -14.84 -11.38
CA TYR A 39 3.54 -14.76 -10.23
C TYR A 39 2.11 -15.13 -10.64
N ARG A 40 1.66 -16.29 -10.15
CA ARG A 40 0.30 -16.81 -10.40
C ARG A 40 -0.74 -16.27 -9.42
N GLY A 41 -0.32 -15.49 -8.42
CA GLY A 41 -1.22 -14.83 -7.49
C GLY A 41 -1.89 -13.59 -8.09
N ASN A 42 -2.64 -12.86 -7.25
CA ASN A 42 -3.31 -11.64 -7.67
C ASN A 42 -2.28 -10.50 -7.82
N LEU A 43 -1.68 -10.39 -9.01
CA LEU A 43 -0.67 -9.39 -9.35
C LEU A 43 -1.20 -7.96 -9.15
N ASN A 44 -2.51 -7.73 -9.34
CA ASN A 44 -3.11 -6.42 -9.12
C ASN A 44 -2.99 -6.00 -7.66
N ASN A 45 -3.20 -6.90 -6.69
CA ASN A 45 -3.02 -6.59 -5.27
C ASN A 45 -1.56 -6.25 -4.95
N LEU A 46 -0.61 -6.96 -5.55
CA LEU A 46 0.81 -6.69 -5.39
C LEU A 46 1.17 -5.30 -5.96
N LEU A 47 0.67 -4.98 -7.17
CA LEU A 47 0.87 -3.67 -7.77
C LEU A 47 0.23 -2.54 -6.96
N THR A 48 -0.99 -2.72 -6.47
CA THR A 48 -1.65 -1.76 -5.58
C THR A 48 -0.83 -1.56 -4.30
N ARG A 49 -0.24 -2.62 -3.73
CA ARG A 49 0.64 -2.48 -2.56
C ARG A 49 1.93 -1.75 -2.88
N VAL A 50 2.54 -2.03 -4.03
CA VAL A 50 3.72 -1.29 -4.50
C VAL A 50 3.39 0.19 -4.69
N GLU A 51 2.25 0.51 -5.29
CA GLU A 51 1.79 1.90 -5.43
C GLU A 51 1.37 2.53 -4.09
N GLU A 52 0.88 1.76 -3.12
CA GLU A 52 0.60 2.26 -1.77
C GLU A 52 1.89 2.62 -1.01
N VAL A 53 2.96 1.83 -1.16
CA VAL A 53 4.19 1.95 -0.37
C VAL A 53 5.23 2.85 -1.04
N TYR A 54 5.41 2.71 -2.35
CA TYR A 54 6.40 3.46 -3.13
C TYR A 54 5.76 4.46 -4.11
N GLY A 55 4.44 4.47 -4.26
CA GLY A 55 3.76 5.47 -5.07
C GLY A 55 3.78 6.83 -4.40
N ASN A 56 4.18 7.86 -5.14
CA ASN A 56 4.00 9.27 -4.78
C ASN A 56 2.54 9.75 -4.96
N SER A 57 1.60 8.82 -5.14
CA SER A 57 0.18 9.14 -5.28
C SER A 57 -0.38 9.62 -3.95
N THR A 58 -0.88 10.85 -3.95
CA THR A 58 -1.54 11.46 -2.80
C THR A 58 -3.05 11.57 -3.00
N VAL A 59 -3.78 11.61 -1.89
CA VAL A 59 -5.24 11.70 -1.86
C VAL A 59 -5.67 12.67 -0.77
N ASP A 60 -6.69 13.47 -1.05
CA ASP A 60 -7.31 14.32 -0.04
C ASP A 60 -8.19 13.46 0.87
N CYS A 61 -7.83 13.40 2.15
CA CYS A 61 -8.55 12.62 3.14
C CYS A 61 -9.56 13.51 3.86
N PRO A 62 -10.87 13.39 3.61
CA PRO A 62 -11.88 14.17 4.32
C PRO A 62 -11.91 13.85 5.82
N GLY A 63 -11.44 12.65 6.21
CA GLY A 63 -11.35 12.25 7.60
C GLY A 63 -10.23 12.96 8.38
N LEU A 64 -9.06 13.13 7.78
CA LEU A 64 -7.94 13.81 8.42
C LEU A 64 -7.90 15.31 8.12
N GLY A 65 -8.64 15.77 7.10
CA GLY A 65 -8.62 17.16 6.65
C GLY A 65 -7.31 17.55 5.94
N GLU A 66 -6.51 16.58 5.53
CA GLU A 66 -5.20 16.78 4.91
C GLU A 66 -5.01 15.86 3.69
N THR A 67 -4.11 16.25 2.81
CA THR A 67 -3.64 15.41 1.70
C THR A 67 -2.65 14.37 2.25
N ILE A 68 -2.99 13.08 2.14
CA ILE A 68 -2.17 11.95 2.61
C ILE A 68 -1.71 11.07 1.46
N THR A 69 -0.69 10.25 1.68
CA THR A 69 -0.30 9.21 0.72
C THR A 69 -1.37 8.14 0.59
N LEU A 70 -1.47 7.53 -0.59
CA LEU A 70 -2.38 6.41 -0.87
C LEU A 70 -2.16 5.25 0.13
N GLY A 71 -0.89 4.99 0.51
CA GLY A 71 -0.54 4.01 1.54
C GLY A 71 -1.14 4.32 2.91
N LYS A 72 -1.00 5.56 3.40
CA LYS A 72 -1.61 5.98 4.68
C LYS A 72 -3.14 5.84 4.63
N CYS A 73 -3.76 6.23 3.51
CA CYS A 73 -5.20 6.04 3.30
C CYS A 73 -5.63 4.57 3.38
N SER A 74 -4.92 3.69 2.67
CA SER A 74 -5.20 2.24 2.67
C SER A 74 -5.00 1.60 4.03
N GLN A 75 -3.95 1.99 4.77
CA GLN A 75 -3.71 1.52 6.13
C GLN A 75 -4.86 1.90 7.08
N TRP A 76 -5.38 3.13 6.99
CA TRP A 76 -6.53 3.54 7.78
C TRP A 76 -7.78 2.74 7.43
N ARG A 77 -8.02 2.47 6.15
CA ARG A 77 -9.18 1.70 5.68
C ARG A 77 -9.15 0.22 6.08
N LYS A 78 -7.96 -0.40 6.16
CA LYS A 78 -7.78 -1.82 6.53
C LYS A 78 -7.90 -2.06 8.04
N LYS A 79 -7.79 -1.02 8.87
CA LYS A 79 -7.87 -1.16 10.33
C LYS A 79 -9.30 -1.54 10.76
N PRO A 80 -9.49 -2.60 11.59
CA PRO A 80 -10.80 -2.96 12.12
C PRO A 80 -11.31 -1.87 13.08
N PHE A 81 -12.61 -1.88 13.44
CA PHE A 81 -13.10 -0.96 14.46
C PHE A 81 -12.39 -1.20 15.81
N ALA A 82 -11.96 -0.14 16.47
CA ALA A 82 -11.50 -0.21 17.85
C ALA A 82 -11.82 1.10 18.57
N ALA A 83 -12.49 0.99 19.73
CA ALA A 83 -12.90 2.12 20.56
C ALA A 83 -11.81 2.58 21.56
N THR A 84 -10.58 2.12 21.40
CA THR A 84 -9.44 2.45 22.28
C THR A 84 -8.90 3.86 22.09
N ASN A 85 -9.19 4.50 20.95
CA ASN A 85 -8.72 5.85 20.66
C ASN A 85 -9.83 6.62 19.92
N PRO A 86 -10.21 7.84 20.36
CA PRO A 86 -11.19 8.68 19.68
C PRO A 86 -10.88 8.90 18.19
N LEU A 87 -9.60 9.07 17.83
CA LEU A 87 -9.16 9.21 16.44
C LEU A 87 -9.47 7.95 15.63
N ARG A 88 -9.33 6.76 16.23
CA ARG A 88 -9.65 5.50 15.56
C ARG A 88 -11.14 5.33 15.31
N VAL A 89 -11.98 5.75 16.26
CA VAL A 89 -13.44 5.75 16.09
C VAL A 89 -13.83 6.73 14.98
N HIS A 90 -13.27 7.94 15.01
CA HIS A 90 -13.48 8.96 13.99
C HIS A 90 -13.06 8.46 12.60
N MET A 91 -11.85 7.93 12.45
CA MET A 91 -11.33 7.43 11.17
C MET A 91 -12.12 6.26 10.64
N TYR A 92 -12.56 5.35 11.49
CA TYR A 92 -13.39 4.23 11.06
C TYR A 92 -14.71 4.71 10.44
N ARG A 93 -15.38 5.70 11.07
CA ARG A 93 -16.62 6.28 10.53
C ARG A 93 -16.35 7.08 9.25
N ALA A 94 -15.34 7.93 9.26
CA ALA A 94 -14.97 8.75 8.10
C ALA A 94 -14.61 7.89 6.87
N CYS A 95 -13.80 6.83 7.06
CA CYS A 95 -13.43 5.91 5.98
C CYS A 95 -14.64 5.14 5.42
N ARG A 96 -15.63 4.81 6.25
CA ARG A 96 -16.86 4.12 5.80
C ARG A 96 -17.76 5.01 4.95
N ASN A 97 -17.76 6.32 5.22
CA ASN A 97 -18.53 7.32 4.49
C ASN A 97 -17.76 7.96 3.33
N CYS A 98 -16.52 7.52 3.09
CA CYS A 98 -15.68 8.08 2.03
C CYS A 98 -16.10 7.52 0.66
N ASN A 99 -16.31 8.41 -0.31
CA ASN A 99 -16.69 8.05 -1.68
C ASN A 99 -15.60 7.26 -2.44
N ARG A 100 -14.37 7.20 -1.92
CA ARG A 100 -13.24 6.46 -2.51
C ARG A 100 -13.09 5.04 -1.95
N ARG A 101 -14.09 4.52 -1.23
CA ARG A 101 -14.02 3.18 -0.62
C ARG A 101 -14.15 2.06 -1.66
#